data_AF-A0A1L7T221-F1
#
_entry.id   AF-A0A1L7T221-F1
#
_cell.length_a   1.000
_cell.length_b   1.000
_cell.length_c   1.000
_cell.angle_alpha   90.00
_cell.angle_beta   90.00
_cell.angle_gamma   90.00
#
_symmetry.space_group_name_H-M   'P 1'
#
loop_
_entity.id
_entity.type
_entity.pdbx_description
1 polymer ?
#
loop_
_entity_poly.entity_id
_entity_poly.type
_entity_poly.pdbx_seq_one_letter_code
_entity_poly.pdbx_strand_id
1 'polypeptide(L)'
;MEIESSLVQAMVNGPTDVNWAGFYVLDKSSQDPQLILGPFQGKVACQTIKFGKGVCGAAAATQETQLVRDVEEFPGHIACDGDSKSEIVVPVVVTQDDGSKKLVAIIDIDCAELNGFDEVDKAHLEQLAALLAKSCDW
;
A
#
# COMPACT_ATOMS: atom_id res chain seq x y z
N MET A 1 4.89 18.15 -3.51
CA MET A 1 4.00 18.01 -2.35
C MET A 1 4.56 16.86 -1.55
N GLU A 2 5.20 17.15 -0.43
CA GLU A 2 5.64 16.09 0.48
C GLU A 2 4.38 15.43 1.03
N ILE A 3 4.30 14.10 0.98
CA ILE A 3 3.28 13.38 1.75
C ILE A 3 3.69 13.59 3.22
N GLU A 4 3.09 14.58 3.86
CA GLU A 4 3.48 15.00 5.21
C GLU A 4 3.24 13.85 6.21
N SER A 5 4.13 13.76 7.21
CA SER A 5 4.07 12.80 8.32
C SER A 5 2.70 12.74 9.01
N SER A 6 1.91 13.82 8.96
CA SER A 6 0.56 13.94 9.50
C SER A 6 -0.46 12.98 8.88
N LEU A 7 -0.37 12.68 7.57
CA LEU A 7 -1.29 11.77 6.89
C LEU A 7 -1.06 10.32 7.35
N VAL A 8 0.20 9.90 7.43
CA VAL A 8 0.55 8.55 7.88
C VAL A 8 0.21 8.38 9.36
N GLN A 9 0.44 9.41 10.18
CA GLN A 9 0.05 9.40 11.59
C GLN A 9 -1.47 9.25 11.77
N ALA A 10 -2.28 9.86 10.90
CA ALA A 10 -3.74 9.74 10.96
C ALA A 10 -4.22 8.32 10.61
N MET A 11 -3.51 7.59 9.75
CA MET A 11 -3.81 6.19 9.43
C MET A 11 -3.52 5.27 10.61
N VAL A 12 -2.44 5.51 11.36
CA VAL A 12 -2.04 4.68 12.51
C VAL A 12 -2.84 5.01 13.78
N ASN A 13 -3.29 6.25 13.97
CA ASN A 13 -4.09 6.65 15.16
C ASN A 13 -5.58 6.25 15.07
N GLY A 14 -5.95 5.42 14.08
CA GLY A 14 -7.28 4.85 13.89
C GLY A 14 -7.49 3.52 14.65
N PRO A 15 -8.09 2.47 14.05
CA PRO A 15 -8.50 1.25 14.76
C PRO A 15 -7.37 0.66 15.61
N THR A 16 -7.73 0.09 16.76
CA THR A 16 -6.78 -0.58 17.66
C THR A 16 -6.02 -1.65 16.88
N ASP A 17 -4.69 -1.61 16.99
CA ASP A 17 -3.73 -2.63 16.52
C ASP A 17 -3.17 -2.52 15.09
N VAL A 18 -3.32 -1.37 14.40
CA VAL A 18 -2.49 -1.04 13.22
C VAL A 18 -1.02 -0.92 13.66
N ASN A 19 -0.15 -1.78 13.11
CA ASN A 19 1.28 -1.83 13.45
C ASN A 19 2.17 -1.20 12.36
N TRP A 20 1.65 -1.03 11.15
CA TRP A 20 2.35 -0.36 10.06
C TRP A 20 1.37 0.35 9.12
N ALA A 21 1.72 1.55 8.68
CA ALA A 21 1.01 2.24 7.60
C ALA A 21 2.00 3.08 6.79
N GLY A 22 1.86 3.09 5.48
CA GLY A 22 2.77 3.85 4.64
C GLY A 22 2.51 3.70 3.17
N PHE A 23 3.54 4.09 2.41
CA PHE A 23 3.50 4.09 0.97
C PHE A 23 4.74 3.39 0.41
N TYR A 24 4.55 2.71 -0.71
CA TYR A 24 5.65 2.41 -1.62
C TYR A 24 5.40 3.09 -2.96
N VAL A 25 6.45 3.67 -3.54
CA VAL A 25 6.35 4.43 -4.80
C VAL A 25 7.07 3.69 -5.92
N LEU A 26 6.60 3.87 -7.16
CA LEU A 26 7.22 3.25 -8.32
C LEU A 26 8.67 3.73 -8.49
N ASP A 27 9.61 2.80 -8.53
CA ASP A 27 11.01 3.10 -8.81
C ASP A 27 11.21 3.33 -10.32
N LYS A 28 11.33 4.60 -10.71
CA LYS A 28 11.57 5.02 -12.10
C LYS A 28 13.02 4.78 -12.55
N SER A 29 13.94 4.48 -11.63
CA SER A 29 15.37 4.27 -11.93
C SER A 29 15.71 2.82 -12.25
N SER A 30 14.84 1.88 -11.87
CA SER A 30 15.02 0.45 -12.13
C SER A 30 14.59 0.07 -13.55
N GLN A 31 15.29 -0.89 -14.15
CA GLN A 31 14.88 -1.51 -15.42
C GLN A 31 13.72 -2.50 -15.23
N ASP A 32 13.67 -3.17 -14.08
CA ASP A 32 12.60 -4.09 -13.71
C ASP A 32 11.51 -3.36 -12.91
N PRO A 33 10.22 -3.63 -13.14
CA PRO A 33 9.13 -3.05 -12.34
C PRO A 33 9.24 -3.40 -10.86
N GLN A 34 9.51 -2.37 -10.04
CA GLN A 34 9.57 -2.49 -8.58
C GLN A 34 9.07 -1.22 -7.90
N LEU A 35 8.73 -1.36 -6.63
CA LEU A 35 8.40 -0.28 -5.73
C LEU A 35 9.54 -0.07 -4.74
N ILE A 36 9.75 1.16 -4.30
CA ILE A 36 10.69 1.56 -3.24
C ILE A 36 9.91 2.15 -2.06
N LEU A 37 10.42 1.93 -0.85
CA LEU A 37 9.80 2.40 0.39
C LEU A 37 9.70 3.93 0.41
N GLY A 38 8.49 4.45 0.59
CA GLY A 38 8.19 5.86 0.78
C GLY A 38 8.00 6.20 2.27
N PRO A 39 7.32 7.32 2.58
CA PRO A 39 6.96 7.67 3.96
C PRO A 39 6.10 6.60 4.63
N PHE A 40 6.41 6.27 5.88
CA PHE A 40 5.67 5.27 6.66
C PHE A 40 5.73 5.56 8.17
N GLN A 41 4.89 4.88 8.93
CA GLN A 41 4.88 4.82 10.39
C GLN A 41 4.77 3.34 10.79
N GLY A 42 5.57 2.93 11.76
CA GLY A 42 5.68 1.53 12.17
C GLY A 42 7.14 1.06 12.24
N LYS A 43 7.35 -0.25 12.30
CA LYS A 43 8.70 -0.84 12.30
C LYS A 43 9.38 -0.70 10.93
N VAL A 44 10.70 -0.93 10.91
CA VAL A 44 11.48 -0.96 9.67
C VAL A 44 10.91 -2.02 8.73
N ALA A 45 10.57 -1.61 7.51
CA ALA A 45 9.99 -2.46 6.48
C ALA A 45 10.98 -2.78 5.35
N CYS A 46 10.54 -3.62 4.41
CA CYS A 46 11.28 -3.96 3.21
C CYS A 46 11.61 -2.69 2.39
N GLN A 47 12.84 -2.58 1.87
CA GLN A 47 13.25 -1.37 1.12
C GLN A 47 12.69 -1.34 -0.30
N THR A 48 12.51 -2.51 -0.92
CA THR A 48 11.98 -2.66 -2.28
C THR A 48 11.01 -3.83 -2.37
N ILE A 49 10.05 -3.72 -3.29
CA ILE A 49 9.04 -4.75 -3.56
C ILE A 49 8.92 -4.97 -5.06
N LYS A 50 9.11 -6.22 -5.51
CA LYS A 50 8.91 -6.58 -6.91
C LYS A 50 7.43 -6.80 -7.21
N PHE A 51 7.01 -6.47 -8.42
CA PHE A 51 5.64 -6.72 -8.86
C PHE A 51 5.34 -8.22 -8.83
N GLY A 52 4.14 -8.57 -8.36
CA GLY A 52 3.67 -9.95 -8.17
C GLY A 52 4.28 -10.70 -6.97
N LYS A 53 5.00 -10.03 -6.07
CA LYS A 53 5.59 -10.65 -4.86
C LYS A 53 4.90 -10.15 -3.59
N GLY A 54 4.35 -11.07 -2.81
CA GLY A 54 3.57 -10.74 -1.61
C GLY A 54 2.28 -9.99 -1.95
N VAL A 55 1.59 -9.52 -0.91
CA VAL A 55 0.33 -8.77 -1.03
C VAL A 55 0.56 -7.44 -1.76
N CYS A 56 1.55 -6.66 -1.31
CA CYS A 56 1.97 -5.42 -1.95
C CYS A 56 2.30 -5.57 -3.45
N GLY A 57 3.11 -6.58 -3.81
CA GLY A 57 3.45 -6.83 -5.20
C GLY A 57 2.26 -7.32 -6.02
N ALA A 58 1.35 -8.10 -5.44
CA ALA A 58 0.11 -8.49 -6.09
C ALA A 58 -0.75 -7.27 -6.43
N ALA A 59 -0.97 -6.37 -5.46
CA ALA A 59 -1.69 -5.10 -5.67
C ALA A 59 -1.07 -4.26 -6.80
N ALA A 60 0.26 -4.18 -6.82
CA ALA A 60 0.99 -3.45 -7.85
C ALA A 60 0.82 -4.06 -9.24
N ALA A 61 0.82 -5.40 -9.34
CA ALA A 61 0.70 -6.12 -10.60
C ALA A 61 -0.74 -6.12 -11.16
N THR A 62 -1.74 -6.32 -10.31
CA THR A 62 -3.15 -6.35 -10.71
C THR A 62 -3.74 -4.95 -10.86
N GLN A 63 -3.15 -3.95 -10.18
CA GLN A 63 -3.76 -2.63 -10.00
C GLN A 63 -5.14 -2.71 -9.34
N GLU A 64 -5.34 -3.72 -8.49
CA GLU A 64 -6.54 -3.91 -7.70
C GLU A 64 -6.21 -3.96 -6.21
N THR A 65 -7.09 -3.39 -5.39
CA THR A 65 -6.97 -3.43 -3.93
C THR A 65 -6.94 -4.87 -3.43
N GLN A 66 -5.95 -5.18 -2.60
CA GLN A 66 -5.86 -6.46 -1.88
C GLN A 66 -6.35 -6.22 -0.46
N LEU A 67 -7.49 -6.83 -0.11
CA LEU A 67 -8.04 -6.82 1.25
C LEU A 67 -7.82 -8.20 1.86
N VAL A 68 -6.77 -8.34 2.67
CA VAL A 68 -6.30 -9.63 3.19
C VAL A 68 -6.69 -9.77 4.66
N ARG A 69 -7.65 -10.65 4.94
CA ARG A 69 -8.18 -10.89 6.29
C ARG A 69 -7.25 -11.72 7.18
N ASP A 70 -6.46 -12.58 6.56
CA ASP A 70 -5.40 -13.37 7.17
C ASP A 70 -4.22 -13.45 6.20
N VAL A 71 -3.08 -12.85 6.56
CA VAL A 71 -1.89 -12.83 5.71
C VAL A 71 -1.23 -14.20 5.58
N GLU A 72 -1.40 -15.09 6.56
CA GLU A 72 -0.85 -16.45 6.50
C GLU A 72 -1.57 -17.30 5.43
N GLU A 73 -2.83 -16.99 5.13
CA GLU A 73 -3.60 -17.64 4.07
C GLU A 73 -3.29 -17.10 2.67
N PHE A 74 -2.58 -15.96 2.55
CA PHE A 74 -2.30 -15.35 1.26
C PHE A 74 -1.19 -16.11 0.48
N PRO A 75 -1.46 -16.61 -0.74
CA PRO A 75 -0.49 -17.38 -1.50
C PRO A 75 0.77 -16.58 -1.83
N GLY A 76 1.93 -17.06 -1.36
CA GLY A 76 3.20 -16.39 -1.59
C GLY A 76 3.41 -15.13 -0.75
N HIS A 77 2.76 -15.06 0.43
CA HIS A 77 3.01 -14.03 1.44
C HIS A 77 4.50 -13.91 1.79
N ILE A 78 4.97 -12.66 1.89
CA ILE A 78 6.33 -12.29 2.30
C ILE A 78 6.16 -11.32 3.47
N ALA A 79 6.27 -11.82 4.69
CA ALA A 79 6.15 -10.99 5.89
C ALA A 79 7.35 -10.04 6.02
N CYS A 80 7.09 -8.72 6.02
CA CYS A 80 8.10 -7.72 6.39
C CYS A 80 8.06 -7.41 7.90
N ASP A 81 6.88 -7.42 8.55
CA ASP A 81 6.71 -7.49 10.00
C ASP A 81 6.06 -8.84 10.38
N GLY A 82 6.65 -9.56 11.33
CA GLY A 82 6.15 -10.86 11.78
C GLY A 82 4.91 -10.78 12.68
N ASP A 83 4.58 -9.58 13.17
CA ASP A 83 3.40 -9.36 14.02
C ASP A 83 2.12 -9.13 13.20
N SER A 84 2.23 -8.82 11.91
CA SER A 84 1.09 -8.56 11.02
C SER A 84 0.26 -9.82 10.78
N LYS A 85 -1.06 -9.69 10.92
CA LYS A 85 -2.04 -10.77 10.71
C LYS A 85 -3.07 -10.44 9.63
N SER A 86 -3.35 -9.17 9.38
CA SER A 86 -4.16 -8.73 8.24
C SER A 86 -3.52 -7.51 7.58
N GLU A 87 -3.80 -7.31 6.29
CA GLU A 87 -3.16 -6.29 5.47
C GLU A 87 -4.19 -5.74 4.47
N ILE A 88 -4.16 -4.43 4.22
CA ILE A 88 -4.85 -3.83 3.08
C ILE A 88 -3.88 -3.02 2.24
N VAL A 89 -3.82 -3.35 0.95
CA VAL A 89 -2.98 -2.64 -0.02
C VAL A 89 -3.84 -2.04 -1.12
N VAL A 90 -3.76 -0.72 -1.28
CA VAL A 90 -4.54 0.04 -2.27
C VAL A 90 -3.62 0.68 -3.32
N PRO A 91 -3.76 0.33 -4.60
CA PRO A 91 -2.93 0.92 -5.66
C PRO A 91 -3.34 2.37 -5.96
N VAL A 92 -2.33 3.24 -6.10
CA VAL A 92 -2.48 4.60 -6.60
C VAL A 92 -2.20 4.60 -8.09
N VAL A 93 -3.25 4.80 -8.89
CA VAL A 93 -3.20 4.71 -10.35
C VAL A 93 -3.56 6.05 -10.98
N VAL A 94 -2.68 6.56 -11.83
CA VAL A 94 -2.92 7.77 -12.64
C VAL A 94 -3.40 7.38 -14.03
N THR A 95 -4.31 8.19 -14.58
CA THR A 95 -4.68 8.11 -16.01
C THR A 95 -3.79 9.08 -16.77
N GLN A 96 -3.06 8.58 -17.77
CA GLN A 96 -2.20 9.37 -18.64
C GLN A 96 -3.02 10.09 -19.72
N ASP A 97 -2.41 11.05 -20.42
CA ASP A 97 -3.06 11.83 -21.49
C ASP A 97 -3.59 10.96 -22.65
N ASP A 98 -2.95 9.82 -22.90
CA ASP A 98 -3.38 8.83 -23.91
C ASP A 98 -4.50 7.90 -23.42
N GLY A 99 -5.00 8.10 -22.19
CA GLY A 99 -6.03 7.28 -21.55
C GLY A 99 -5.51 6.00 -20.91
N SER A 100 -4.21 5.71 -20.99
CA SER A 100 -3.62 4.54 -20.32
C SER A 100 -3.57 4.73 -18.79
N LYS A 101 -3.61 3.62 -18.06
CA LYS A 101 -3.49 3.60 -16.60
C LYS A 101 -2.07 3.23 -16.19
N LYS A 102 -1.51 3.98 -15.25
CA LYS A 102 -0.17 3.75 -14.71
C LYS A 102 -0.20 3.72 -13.19
N LEU A 103 0.29 2.64 -12.60
CA LEU A 103 0.57 2.59 -11.17
C LEU A 103 1.73 3.54 -10.85
N VAL A 104 1.58 4.35 -9.80
CA VAL A 104 2.63 5.29 -9.35
C VAL A 104 3.03 5.08 -7.89
N ALA A 105 2.13 4.53 -7.09
CA ALA A 105 2.39 4.14 -5.71
C ALA A 105 1.38 3.09 -5.26
N ILE A 106 1.58 2.57 -4.06
CA ILE A 106 0.58 1.84 -3.27
C ILE A 106 0.47 2.48 -1.89
N ILE A 107 -0.71 2.41 -1.31
CA ILE A 107 -0.96 2.60 0.12
C ILE A 107 -0.95 1.20 0.73
N ASP A 108 -0.20 1.02 1.81
CA ASP A 108 -0.06 -0.26 2.48
C ASP A 108 -0.28 -0.05 4.00
N ILE A 109 -1.08 -0.93 4.61
CA ILE A 109 -1.44 -0.88 6.02
C ILE A 109 -1.53 -2.30 6.57
N ASP A 110 -0.76 -2.55 7.62
CA ASP A 110 -0.76 -3.79 8.38
C ASP A 110 -1.52 -3.64 9.70
N CYS A 111 -2.12 -4.74 10.14
CA CYS A 111 -2.73 -4.87 11.46
C CYS A 111 -2.28 -6.15 12.17
N ALA A 112 -2.00 -6.05 13.47
CA ALA A 112 -1.58 -7.17 14.32
C ALA A 112 -2.74 -8.13 14.70
N GLU A 113 -3.97 -7.79 14.29
CA GLU A 113 -5.16 -8.62 14.41
C GLU A 113 -5.62 -9.18 13.06
N LEU A 114 -6.32 -10.31 13.10
CA LEU A 114 -7.01 -10.85 11.93
C LEU A 114 -8.23 -9.99 11.63
N ASN A 115 -8.61 -9.89 10.35
CA ASN A 115 -9.77 -9.10 9.91
C ASN A 115 -9.71 -7.62 10.35
N GLY A 116 -8.52 -7.03 10.45
CA GLY A 116 -8.34 -5.64 10.88
C GLY A 116 -8.94 -4.60 9.93
N PHE A 117 -9.27 -5.00 8.70
CA PHE A 117 -9.85 -4.14 7.68
C PHE A 117 -11.10 -4.75 7.05
N ASP A 118 -12.00 -3.90 6.58
CA ASP A 118 -13.20 -4.28 5.86
C ASP A 118 -13.43 -3.47 4.57
N GLU A 119 -14.63 -3.65 3.98
CA GLU A 119 -15.00 -2.97 2.74
C GLU A 119 -15.20 -1.45 2.92
N VAL A 120 -15.49 -0.97 4.14
CA VAL A 120 -15.59 0.45 4.47
C VAL A 120 -14.20 1.07 4.46
N ASP A 121 -13.21 0.42 5.06
CA ASP A 121 -11.82 0.87 5.03
C ASP A 121 -11.31 0.93 3.59
N LYS A 122 -11.52 -0.16 2.84
CA LYS A 122 -11.20 -0.24 1.42
C LYS A 122 -11.78 0.92 0.62
N ALA A 123 -13.08 1.20 0.77
CA ALA A 123 -13.75 2.25 0.02
C ALA A 123 -13.15 3.64 0.32
N HIS A 124 -12.83 3.94 1.58
CA HIS A 124 -12.22 5.22 1.95
C HIS A 124 -10.76 5.32 1.50
N LEU A 125 -10.00 4.24 1.59
CA LEU A 125 -8.61 4.21 1.13
C LEU A 125 -8.50 4.30 -0.40
N GLU A 126 -9.44 3.72 -1.15
CA GLU A 126 -9.55 3.91 -2.60
C GLU A 126 -9.89 5.36 -2.97
N GLN A 127 -10.74 6.04 -2.18
CA GLN A 127 -10.99 7.48 -2.35
C GLN A 127 -9.72 8.30 -2.08
N LEU A 128 -8.97 7.96 -1.03
CA LEU A 128 -7.69 8.59 -0.72
C LEU A 128 -6.68 8.37 -1.86
N ALA A 129 -6.54 7.15 -2.36
CA ALA A 129 -5.68 6.83 -3.49
C ALA A 129 -6.05 7.65 -4.74
N ALA A 130 -7.34 7.81 -5.02
CA ALA A 130 -7.82 8.64 -6.13
C ALA A 130 -7.50 10.13 -5.93
N LEU A 131 -7.50 10.63 -4.70
CA LEU A 131 -7.09 12.01 -4.38
C LEU A 131 -5.58 12.19 -4.55
N LEU A 132 -4.77 11.26 -4.06
CA LEU A 132 -3.31 11.26 -4.20
C LEU A 132 -2.89 11.20 -5.67
N ALA A 133 -3.57 10.38 -6.48
CA ALA A 133 -3.32 10.28 -7.92
C ALA A 133 -3.46 11.62 -8.65
N LYS A 134 -4.35 12.51 -8.18
CA LYS A 134 -4.62 13.82 -8.80
C LYS A 134 -3.85 14.97 -8.19
N SER A 135 -3.35 14.80 -6.97
CA SER A 135 -2.82 15.90 -6.17
C SER A 135 -1.30 15.91 -6.11
N CYS A 136 -0.63 14.79 -6.39
CA CYS A 136 0.83 14.69 -6.42
C CYS A 136 1.39 14.82 -7.85
N ASP A 137 2.62 15.32 -7.95
CA ASP A 137 3.42 15.28 -9.17
C ASP A 137 4.23 13.98 -9.18
N TRP A 138 3.78 12.99 -9.96
CA TRP A 138 4.22 11.60 -9.89
C TRP A 138 5.41 11.29 -10.77
#